data_AF-A0A966TST3-F1
#
_entry.id   AF-A0A966TST3-F1
#
_cell.length_a   1.000
_cell.length_b   1.000
_cell.length_c   1.000
_cell.angle_alpha   90.00
_cell.angle_beta   90.00
_cell.angle_gamma   90.00
#
_symmetry.space_group_name_H-M   'P 1'
#
loop_
_entity.id
_entity.type
_entity.pdbx_description
1 polymer ?
#
loop_
_entity_poly.entity_id
_entity_poly.type
_entity_poly.pdbx_seq_one_letter_code
_entity_poly.pdbx_strand_id
1 'polypeptide(L)' 'MARVTDGIAIGLIFTLAGLVKGVVGLGLPTIAMGLLGLWLPPLQAASLLLVPSIVTNIVQMAGPGLAGLL' A
#
# COMPACT_ATOMS: atom_id res chain seq x y z
N MET A 1 7.01 6.48 -19.16
CA MET A 1 7.08 7.79 -18.46
C MET A 1 5.71 8.04 -17.85
N ALA A 2 5.62 8.03 -16.52
CA ALA A 2 4.36 8.28 -15.84
C ALA A 2 3.94 9.75 -16.07
N ARG A 3 2.78 9.96 -16.67
CA ARG A 3 2.16 11.27 -16.85
C ARG A 3 1.53 11.73 -15.54
N VAL A 4 1.23 13.02 -15.39
CA VAL A 4 0.58 13.58 -14.18
C VAL A 4 -0.73 12.85 -13.84
N THR A 5 -1.47 12.38 -14.86
CA THR A 5 -2.66 11.53 -14.72
C THR A 5 -2.39 10.25 -13.93
N ASP A 6 -1.18 9.69 -14.04
CA ASP A 6 -0.78 8.45 -13.37
C ASP A 6 -0.55 8.69 -11.87
N GLY A 7 -0.15 9.90 -11.46
CA GLY A 7 0.04 10.26 -10.05
C GLY A 7 -1.26 10.25 -9.25
N ILE A 8 -2.35 10.76 -9.83
CA ILE A 8 -3.68 10.74 -9.20
C ILE A 8 -4.17 9.30 -9.06
N ALA A 9 -4.02 8.48 -10.09
CA ALA A 9 -4.40 7.07 -10.06
C ALA A 9 -3.61 6.29 -8.99
N ILE A 10 -2.29 6.49 -8.91
CA ILE A 10 -1.43 5.87 -7.89
C ILE A 10 -1.87 6.28 -6.48
N GLY A 11 -2.17 7.56 -6.26
CA GLY A 11 -2.66 8.05 -4.98
C GLY A 11 -4.01 7.43 -4.58
N LEU A 12 -4.95 7.29 -5.52
CA LEU A 12 -6.22 6.61 -5.30
C LEU A 12 -6.03 5.13 -4.95
N ILE A 13 -5.16 4.43 -5.69
CA ILE A 13 -4.85 3.02 -5.45
C ILE A 13 -4.28 2.83 -4.04
N PHE A 14 -3.33 3.65 -3.62
CA PHE A 14 -2.76 3.55 -2.27
C PHE A 14 -3.74 3.91 -1.18
N THR A 15 -4.63 4.88 -1.41
CA THR A 15 -5.70 5.22 -0.47
C THR A 15 -6.64 4.04 -0.27
N LEU A 16 -7.12 3.45 -1.38
CA LEU A 16 -8.05 2.32 -1.35
C LEU A 16 -7.42 1.07 -0.73
N ALA A 17 -6.18 0.76 -1.12
CA ALA A 17 -5.41 -0.35 -0.55
C ALA A 17 -5.10 -0.14 0.96
N GLY A 18 -4.87 1.12 1.37
CA GLY A 18 -4.67 1.51 2.76
C GLY A 18 -5.93 1.33 3.62
N LEU A 19 -7.10 1.71 3.11
CA LEU A 19 -8.39 1.49 3.78
C LEU A 19 -8.63 0.00 4.03
N VAL A 20 -8.43 -0.84 3.00
CA VAL A 20 -8.62 -2.30 3.16
C VAL A 20 -7.62 -2.88 4.15
N LYS A 21 -6.36 -2.43 4.12
CA LYS A 21 -5.37 -2.83 5.13
C LYS A 21 -5.78 -2.43 6.55
N GLY A 22 -6.40 -1.26 6.73
CA GLY A 22 -6.92 -0.84 8.03
C GLY A 22 -8.07 -1.72 8.56
N VAL A 23 -8.90 -2.27 7.66
CA VAL A 23 -10.04 -3.13 8.02
C VAL A 23 -9.62 -4.60 8.20
N VAL A 24 -8.79 -5.13 7.30
CA VAL A 24 -8.46 -6.57 7.20
C VAL A 24 -7.07 -6.91 7.76
N GLY A 25 -6.20 -5.93 7.96
CA GLY A 25 -4.81 -6.12 8.42
C GLY A 25 -3.82 -6.49 7.30
N LEU A 26 -4.28 -7.13 6.21
CA LEU A 26 -3.43 -7.65 5.13
C LEU A 26 -4.04 -7.31 3.75
N GLY A 27 -3.81 -6.09 3.24
CA GLY A 27 -4.43 -5.65 1.97
C GLY A 27 -3.61 -4.75 1.05
N LEU A 28 -2.66 -3.98 1.61
CA LEU A 28 -1.94 -2.94 0.85
C LEU A 28 -1.17 -3.52 -0.35
N PRO A 29 -0.35 -4.59 -0.22
CA PRO A 29 0.42 -5.12 -1.35
C PRO A 29 -0.45 -5.81 -2.40
N THR A 30 -1.49 -6.55 -1.97
CA THR A 30 -2.33 -7.36 -2.85
C THR A 30 -3.19 -6.49 -3.76
N ILE A 31 -3.87 -5.50 -3.18
CA ILE A 31 -4.74 -4.59 -3.94
C ILE A 31 -3.91 -3.64 -4.80
N ALA A 32 -2.86 -3.05 -4.23
CA ALA A 32 -2.03 -2.14 -4.99
C ALA A 32 -1.30 -2.84 -6.13
N MET A 33 -0.78 -4.07 -5.95
CA MET A 33 -0.19 -4.79 -7.08
C MET A 33 -1.22 -5.21 -8.13
N GLY A 34 -2.40 -5.65 -7.70
CA GLY A 34 -3.48 -5.99 -8.63
C GLY A 34 -3.91 -4.81 -9.50
N LEU A 35 -3.89 -3.58 -8.96
CA LEU A 35 -4.28 -2.38 -9.67
C LEU A 35 -3.12 -1.72 -10.41
N LEU A 36 -1.96 -1.51 -9.78
CA LEU A 36 -0.78 -0.90 -10.42
C LEU A 36 -0.24 -1.78 -11.55
N GLY A 37 -0.29 -3.10 -11.40
CA GLY A 37 0.19 -4.07 -12.40
C GLY A 37 -0.59 -4.04 -13.73
N LEU A 38 -1.75 -3.38 -13.78
CA LEU A 38 -2.50 -3.19 -15.03
C LEU A 38 -1.79 -2.22 -15.99
N TRP A 39 -0.91 -1.36 -15.47
CA TRP A 39 -0.22 -0.32 -16.24
C TRP A 39 1.29 -0.29 -16.04
N LEU A 40 1.79 -0.82 -14.93
CA LEU A 40 3.21 -0.81 -14.58
C LEU A 40 3.82 -2.22 -14.66
N PRO A 41 5.08 -2.34 -15.14
CA PRO A 41 5.84 -3.56 -14.97
C PRO A 41 5.89 -3.98 -13.48
N PRO A 42 5.86 -5.29 -13.16
CA PRO A 42 5.82 -5.76 -11.78
C PRO A 42 6.92 -5.16 -10.89
N LEU A 43 8.12 -5.01 -11.43
CA LEU A 43 9.24 -4.40 -10.69
C LEU A 43 8.97 -2.94 -10.30
N GLN A 44 8.32 -2.15 -11.17
CA GLN A 44 7.98 -0.75 -10.89
C GLN A 44 6.82 -0.64 -9.91
N ALA A 45 5.81 -1.49 -10.03
CA ALA A 45 4.71 -1.51 -9.06
C ALA A 45 5.21 -1.90 -7.66
N ALA A 46 6.14 -2.86 -7.56
CA ALA A 46 6.76 -3.29 -6.31
C ALA A 46 7.58 -2.17 -5.65
N SER A 47 8.35 -1.42 -6.43
CA SER A 47 9.19 -0.35 -5.89
C SER A 47 8.37 0.80 -5.30
N LEU A 48 7.25 1.16 -5.93
CA LEU A 48 6.31 2.15 -5.40
C LEU A 48 5.66 1.70 -4.08
N LEU A 49 5.50 0.39 -3.89
CA LEU A 49 4.87 -0.20 -2.71
C LEU A 49 5.77 -0.29 -1.49
N LEU A 50 7.09 -0.31 -1.67
CA LEU A 50 8.06 -0.56 -0.61
C LEU A 50 7.88 0.42 0.56
N VAL A 51 8.01 1.72 0.28
CA VAL A 51 7.95 2.78 1.28
C VAL A 51 6.61 2.81 2.03
N PRO A 52 5.44 2.91 1.37
CA PRO A 52 4.17 2.97 2.08
C PRO A 52 3.87 1.69 2.87
N SER A 53 4.31 0.52 2.39
CA SER A 53 4.14 -0.76 3.12
C SER A 53 4.94 -0.77 4.41
N ILE A 54 6.21 -0.37 4.35
CA ILE A 54 7.09 -0.30 5.52
C ILE A 54 6.53 0.67 6.55
N VAL A 55 6.18 1.90 6.11
CA VAL A 55 5.64 2.93 7.01
C VAL A 55 4.38 2.44 7.72
N THR A 56 3.41 1.92 6.97
CA THR A 56 2.14 1.47 7.57
C THR A 56 2.30 0.21 8.43
N ASN A 57 3.24 -0.69 8.10
CA ASN A 57 3.58 -1.83 8.96
C ASN A 57 4.17 -1.40 10.30
N ILE A 58 5.15 -0.48 10.28
CA ILE A 58 5.78 0.03 11.50
C ILE A 58 4.76 0.74 12.39
N VAL A 59 3.90 1.58 11.81
CA VAL A 59 2.84 2.27 12.56
C VAL A 59 1.85 1.29 13.19
N GLN A 60 1.48 0.20 12.48
CA GLN A 60 0.63 -0.86 13.07
C GLN A 60 1.33 -1.63 14.19
N MET A 61 2.63 -1.90 14.06
CA MET A 61 3.43 -2.53 15.13
C MET A 61 3.46 -1.66 16.39
N ALA A 62 3.50 -0.34 16.26
CA ALA A 62 3.42 0.58 17.40
C ALA A 62 1.98 0.80 17.92
N GLY A 63 0.98 0.18 17.29
CA GLY A 63 -0.43 0.31 17.63
C GLY A 63 -0.87 -0.54 18.82
N PRO A 64 -2.15 -0.45 19.23
CA PRO A 64 -2.69 -1.09 20.44
C PRO A 64 -2.49 -2.60 20.51
N GLY A 65 -2.33 -3.28 19.37
CA GLY A 65 -2.06 -4.72 19.32
C GLY A 65 -0.75 -5.14 19.98
N LEU A 66 0.31 -4.31 19.92
CA LEU A 66 1.55 -4.58 20.64
C LEU A 66 1.39 -4.39 22.15
N ALA A 67 0.60 -3.39 22.57
CA ALA A 67 0.29 -3.16 23.97
C ALA A 67 -0.57 -4.29 24.59
N GLY A 68 -1.34 -5.02 23.79
CA GLY A 68 -2.08 -6.20 24.24
C GLY A 68 -1.24 -7.48 24.36
N LEU A 69 0.02 -7.46 23.88
CA LEU A 69 0.94 -8.61 23.89
C LEU A 69 2.04 -8.50 24.97
N LEU A 70 2.17 -7.36 25.64
CA LEU A 70 3.12 -7.08 26.73
C LEU A 70 2.38 -7.02 28.08
#